data_AF-A0A918PFB1-F1
#
_entry.id   AF-A0A918PFB1-F1
#
_cell.length_a   1.000
_cell.length_b   1.000
_cell.length_c   1.000
_cell.angle_alpha   90.00
_cell.angle_beta   90.00
_cell.angle_gamma   90.00
#
_symmetry.space_group_name_H-M   'P 1'
#
loop_
_entity.id
_entity.type
_entity.pdbx_description
1 polymer ?
#
loop_
_entity_poly.entity_id
_entity_poly.type
_entity_poly.pdbx_seq_one_letter_code
_entity_poly.pdbx_strand_id
1 'polypeptide(L)'
;MLRSGLPLLFLDVDGPLIPFGATQQQLPGDYPTYEAARTPRGAATNPLITRIDPALGPRLLALPCTLVWATTWGADANDCISPWLGLPELPVVDRPPLAAAPSG
;
A
#
# COMPACT_ATOMS: atom_id res chain seq x y z
N MET A 1 -11.90 12.44 -9.66
CA MET A 1 -11.46 12.66 -11.06
C MET A 1 -9.94 12.73 -11.07
N LEU A 2 -9.27 11.86 -11.83
CA LEU A 2 -7.84 11.93 -12.08
C LEU A 2 -7.50 13.31 -12.67
N ARG A 3 -6.45 13.98 -12.20
CA ARG A 3 -5.99 15.23 -12.82
C ARG A 3 -5.34 14.87 -14.17
N SER A 4 -6.03 15.16 -15.28
CA SER A 4 -5.53 14.86 -16.63
C SER A 4 -4.18 15.54 -16.88
N GLY A 5 -3.15 14.74 -17.21
CA GLY A 5 -1.82 15.22 -17.61
C GLY A 5 -0.69 15.05 -16.59
N LEU A 6 -0.97 14.56 -15.36
CA LEU A 6 0.10 14.20 -14.42
C LEU A 6 0.62 12.77 -14.67
N PRO A 7 1.91 12.48 -14.41
CA PRO A 7 2.43 11.12 -14.39
C PRO A 7 1.63 10.22 -13.43
N LEU A 8 1.57 8.93 -13.74
CA LEU A 8 0.99 7.93 -12.84
C LEU A 8 2.09 7.30 -11.97
N LEU A 9 1.82 7.14 -10.67
CA LEU A 9 2.62 6.32 -9.77
C LEU A 9 1.81 5.09 -9.37
N PHE A 10 2.22 3.95 -9.89
CA PHE A 10 1.69 2.65 -9.51
C PHE A 10 2.33 2.22 -8.19
N LEU A 11 1.50 2.06 -7.16
CA LEU A 11 1.92 1.85 -5.79
C LEU A 11 1.57 0.42 -5.35
N ASP A 12 2.59 -0.36 -5.06
CA ASP A 12 2.44 -1.66 -4.41
C ASP A 12 2.50 -1.53 -2.88
N VAL A 13 1.94 -2.49 -2.16
CA VAL A 13 1.90 -2.53 -0.69
C VAL A 13 3.07 -3.35 -0.16
N ASP A 14 3.19 -4.59 -0.62
CA ASP A 14 4.14 -5.57 -0.11
C ASP A 14 5.55 -5.25 -0.64
N GLY A 15 6.39 -4.65 0.21
CA GLY A 15 7.78 -4.30 -0.07
C GLY A 15 7.98 -2.79 -0.08
N PRO A 16 7.30 -2.02 -0.96
CA PRO A 16 7.43 -0.57 -0.99
C PRO A 16 6.84 0.14 0.22
N LEU A 17 5.65 -0.27 0.69
CA LEU A 17 4.99 0.34 1.86
C LEU A 17 5.17 -0.49 3.12
N ILE A 18 4.92 -1.80 3.03
CA ILE A 18 5.17 -2.77 4.11
C ILE A 18 6.57 -3.34 3.90
N PRO A 19 7.57 -2.92 4.68
CA PRO A 19 8.90 -3.48 4.54
C PRO A 19 8.95 -4.91 5.09
N PHE A 20 9.58 -5.81 4.33
CA PHE A 20 9.88 -7.18 4.73
C PHE A 20 11.15 -7.70 4.03
N GLY A 21 11.62 -8.88 4.45
CA GLY A 21 12.71 -9.60 3.78
C GLY A 21 14.13 -9.17 4.16
N ALA A 22 14.31 -8.26 5.11
CA ALA A 22 15.64 -7.94 5.64
C ALA A 22 16.20 -9.12 6.45
N THR A 23 17.47 -9.43 6.22
CA THR A 23 18.23 -10.37 7.06
C THR A 23 18.57 -9.72 8.41
N GLN A 24 18.93 -10.54 9.41
CA GLN A 24 19.41 -10.06 10.71
C GLN A 24 20.68 -9.17 10.60
N GLN A 25 21.49 -9.33 9.56
CA GLN A 25 22.62 -8.42 9.33
C GLN A 25 22.17 -7.06 8.76
N GLN A 26 21.12 -7.03 7.93
CA GLN A 26 20.60 -5.80 7.32
C GLN A 26 19.71 -5.01 8.29
N LEU A 27 19.02 -5.72 9.18
CA LEU A 27 18.21 -5.15 10.26
C LEU A 27 18.45 -5.98 11.53
N PRO A 28 19.43 -5.60 12.36
CA PRO A 28 19.74 -6.31 13.61
C PRO A 28 18.66 -6.25 14.70
N GLY A 29 17.56 -5.55 14.44
CA GLY A 29 16.36 -5.50 15.29
C GLY A 29 15.10 -5.80 14.49
N ASP A 30 13.95 -5.46 15.04
CA ASP A 30 12.69 -5.57 14.31
C ASP A 30 12.43 -4.36 13.41
N TYR A 31 11.54 -4.54 12.44
CA TYR A 31 11.01 -3.41 11.69
C TYR A 31 10.34 -2.42 12.64
N PRO A 32 10.57 -1.10 12.48
CA PRO A 32 9.83 -0.09 13.22
C PRO A 32 8.33 -0.34 13.08
N THR A 33 7.61 -0.14 14.18
CA THR A 33 6.15 -0.17 14.18
C THR A 33 5.64 1.19 14.62
N TYR A 34 4.49 1.56 14.09
CA TYR A 34 3.86 2.85 14.27
C TYR A 34 2.42 2.65 14.75
N GLU A 35 1.91 3.62 15.49
CA GLU A 35 0.52 3.66 15.90
C GLU A 35 -0.27 4.60 14.99
N ALA A 36 -1.48 4.19 14.60
CA ALA A 36 -2.36 5.07 13.85
C ALA A 36 -3.02 6.09 14.78
N ALA A 37 -3.16 7.34 14.31
CA ALA A 37 -3.95 8.36 14.99
C ALA A 37 -5.44 8.00 15.13
N ARG A 38 -5.96 7.16 14.22
CA ARG A 38 -7.26 6.48 14.34
C ARG A 38 -7.09 5.07 13.80
N THR A 39 -7.45 4.05 14.58
CA THR A 39 -7.42 2.66 14.11
C THR A 39 -8.44 2.50 12.98
N PRO A 40 -8.03 2.22 11.72
CA PRO A 40 -8.97 1.86 10.67
C PRO A 40 -9.80 0.66 11.13
N ARG A 41 -11.10 0.62 10.78
CA ARG A 41 -11.96 -0.55 11.08
C ARG A 41 -11.41 -1.86 10.52
N GLY A 42 -10.48 -1.80 9.54
CA GLY A 42 -9.73 -2.93 8.98
C GLY A 42 -8.28 -3.11 9.46
N ALA A 43 -7.66 -2.19 10.21
CA ALA A 43 -6.24 -2.37 10.60
C ALA A 43 -5.99 -3.53 11.57
N ALA A 44 -7.05 -4.11 12.14
CA ALA A 44 -6.99 -5.34 12.90
C ALA A 44 -6.78 -6.60 12.04
N THR A 45 -6.81 -6.53 10.70
CA THR A 45 -6.76 -7.72 9.83
C THR A 45 -5.37 -8.15 9.42
N ASN A 46 -4.35 -7.28 9.49
CA ASN A 46 -2.96 -7.68 9.21
C ASN A 46 -1.96 -6.97 10.14
N PRO A 47 -1.26 -7.69 11.03
CA PRO A 47 -0.31 -7.09 11.97
C PRO A 47 0.88 -6.40 11.30
N LEU A 48 1.13 -6.66 10.01
CA LEU A 48 2.23 -6.02 9.27
C LEU A 48 1.93 -4.58 8.86
N ILE A 49 0.67 -4.13 8.88
CA ILE A 49 0.29 -2.75 8.55
C ILE A 49 0.97 -1.75 9.49
N THR A 50 1.20 -2.13 10.75
CA THR A 50 1.88 -1.26 11.72
C THR A 50 3.32 -0.94 11.33
N ARG A 51 3.93 -1.67 10.38
CA ARG A 51 5.26 -1.35 9.86
C ARG A 51 5.28 -0.19 8.87
N ILE A 52 4.12 0.25 8.40
CA ILE A 52 4.01 1.38 7.47
C ILE A 52 4.14 2.68 8.27
N ASP A 53 5.15 3.49 7.94
CA ASP A 53 5.29 4.84 8.49
C ASP A 53 4.12 5.74 8.02
N PRO A 54 3.25 6.23 8.91
CA PRO A 54 2.13 7.11 8.55
C PRO A 54 2.59 8.40 7.87
N ALA A 55 3.84 8.85 8.11
CA ALA A 55 4.39 10.06 7.48
C ALA A 55 4.59 9.90 5.96
N LEU A 56 4.54 8.67 5.41
CA LEU A 56 4.56 8.45 3.96
C LEU A 56 3.34 9.03 3.26
N GLY A 57 2.18 9.09 3.92
CA GLY A 57 0.95 9.59 3.32
C GLY A 57 1.04 11.03 2.82
N PRO A 58 1.36 12.01 3.69
CA PRO A 58 1.59 13.39 3.27
C PRO A 58 2.69 13.53 2.22
N ARG A 59 3.74 12.69 2.28
CA ARG A 59 4.83 12.69 1.30
C ARG A 59 4.37 12.21 -0.07
N LEU A 60 3.54 11.16 -0.13
CA LEU A 60 2.93 10.66 -1.36
C LEU A 60 1.97 11.68 -1.98
N LEU A 61 1.15 12.36 -1.16
CA LEU A 61 0.23 13.40 -1.62
C LEU A 61 0.93 14.66 -2.14
N ALA A 62 2.16 14.92 -1.70
CA ALA A 62 2.97 16.04 -2.17
C ALA A 62 3.62 15.79 -3.55
N LEU A 63 3.61 14.55 -4.06
CA LEU A 63 4.18 14.24 -5.37
C LEU A 63 3.31 14.82 -6.49
N PRO A 64 3.90 15.37 -7.57
CA PRO A 64 3.16 15.88 -8.72
C PRO A 64 2.72 14.74 -9.66
N CYS A 65 2.11 13.69 -9.10
CA CYS A 65 1.63 12.53 -9.83
C CYS A 65 0.22 12.15 -9.37
N THR A 66 -0.41 11.24 -10.12
CA THR A 66 -1.61 10.57 -9.65
C THR A 66 -1.26 9.18 -9.13
N LEU A 67 -1.60 8.91 -7.88
CA LEU A 67 -1.39 7.61 -7.25
C LEU A 67 -2.44 6.60 -7.73
N VAL A 68 -2.01 5.37 -7.99
CA VAL A 68 -2.87 4.24 -8.38
C VAL A 68 -2.39 3.01 -7.64
N TRP A 69 -3.30 2.28 -6.99
CA TRP A 69 -2.96 0.99 -6.38
C TRP A 69 -2.63 -0.05 -7.45
N ALA A 70 -1.45 -0.63 -7.35
CA ALA A 70 -0.98 -1.71 -8.21
C ALA A 70 -0.45 -2.85 -7.34
N THR A 71 -1.35 -3.43 -6.55
CA THR A 71 -1.01 -4.41 -5.51
C THR A 71 -1.93 -5.62 -5.57
N THR A 72 -1.51 -6.75 -5.01
CA THR A 72 -2.33 -7.95 -4.81
C THR A 72 -3.53 -7.70 -3.90
N TRP A 73 -3.48 -6.69 -3.03
CA TRP A 73 -4.57 -6.32 -2.14
C TRP A 73 -5.79 -5.77 -2.90
N GLY A 74 -5.61 -5.28 -4.13
CA GLY A 74 -6.71 -4.72 -4.91
C GLY A 74 -7.44 -3.59 -4.18
N ALA A 75 -8.77 -3.69 -4.11
CA ALA A 75 -9.64 -2.71 -3.44
C ALA A 75 -9.42 -2.67 -1.91
N ASP A 76 -8.98 -3.75 -1.28
CA ASP A 76 -8.75 -3.81 0.17
C ASP A 76 -7.66 -2.82 0.62
N ALA A 77 -6.78 -2.38 -0.30
CA ALA A 77 -5.82 -1.32 -0.03
C ALA A 77 -6.51 0.01 0.33
N ASN A 78 -7.66 0.33 -0.27
CA ASN A 78 -8.44 1.51 0.09
C ASN A 78 -9.12 1.40 1.45
N ASP A 79 -9.46 0.18 1.88
CA ASP A 79 -10.11 -0.03 3.18
C ASP A 79 -9.10 -0.09 4.33
N CYS A 80 -7.91 -0.62 4.09
CA CYS A 80 -6.90 -0.88 5.12
C CYS A 80 -5.76 0.14 5.12
N ILE A 81 -5.20 0.46 3.96
CA ILE A 81 -3.95 1.23 3.82
C ILE A 81 -4.22 2.72 3.63
N SER A 82 -5.20 3.10 2.80
CA SER A 82 -5.53 4.52 2.60
C SER A 82 -5.86 5.25 3.91
N PRO A 83 -6.69 4.72 4.83
CA PRO A 83 -6.96 5.39 6.10
C PRO A 83 -5.74 5.44 7.03
N TRP A 84 -4.86 4.43 6.97
CA TRP A 84 -3.61 4.41 7.75
C TRP A 84 -2.67 5.54 7.33
N LEU A 85 -2.54 5.76 6.02
CA LEU A 85 -1.71 6.81 5.44
C LEU A 85 -2.44 8.16 5.32
N GLY A 86 -3.72 8.24 5.64
CA GLY A 86 -4.52 9.45 5.39
C GLY A 86 -4.65 9.79 3.89
N LEU A 87 -4.55 8.80 3.01
CA LEU A 87 -4.78 8.95 1.57
C LEU A 87 -6.29 8.94 1.27
N PRO A 88 -6.74 9.65 0.22
CA PRO A 88 -8.08 9.43 -0.31
C PRO A 88 -8.19 8.03 -0.93
N GLU A 89 -9.40 7.63 -1.30
CA GLU A 89 -9.60 6.46 -2.15
C GLU A 89 -8.84 6.64 -3.47
N LEU A 90 -7.99 5.66 -3.81
CA LEU A 90 -7.19 5.67 -5.03
C LEU A 90 -7.78 4.68 -6.04
N PRO A 91 -7.63 4.94 -7.35
CA PRO A 91 -7.94 3.95 -8.37
C PRO A 91 -7.09 2.68 -8.19
N VAL A 92 -7.66 1.53 -8.55
CA VAL A 92 -7.00 0.22 -8.47
C VAL A 92 -6.76 -0.31 -9.88
N VAL A 93 -5.56 -0.85 -10.13
CA VAL A 93 -5.29 -1.59 -11.36
C VAL A 93 -6.02 -2.92 -11.32
N ASP A 94 -6.94 -3.12 -12.25
CA ASP A 94 -7.56 -4.43 -12.47
C ASP A 94 -6.51 -5.43 -12.94
N ARG A 95 -6.36 -6.52 -12.19
CA ARG A 95 -5.50 -7.63 -12.60
C ARG A 95 -6.28 -8.53 -13.56
N PRO A 96 -5.70 -8.95 -14.69
CA PRO A 96 -6.31 -9.99 -15.50
C PRO A 96 -6.48 -11.27 -14.67
N PRO A 97 -7.55 -12.06 -14.89
CA PRO A 97 -7.67 -13.36 -14.25
C PRO A 97 -6.44 -14.21 -14.59
N LEU A 98 -5.99 -15.02 -13.62
CA LEU A 98 -4.95 -16.02 -13.89
C LEU A 98 -5.42 -16.87 -15.07
N ALA A 99 -4.57 -16.99 -16.09
CA ALA A 99 -4.88 -17.82 -17.24
C ALA A 99 -5.28 -19.21 -16.73
N ALA A 100 -6.43 -19.71 -17.18
CA ALA A 100 -6.86 -21.06 -16.85
C ALA A 100 -5.72 -22.00 -17.24
N ALA A 101 -5.33 -22.89 -16.32
CA ALA A 101 -4.38 -23.94 -16.65
C ALA A 101 -4.91 -24.68 -17.89
N PRO A 102 -4.05 -24.97 -18.88
CA PRO A 102 -4.51 -25.65 -20.09
C PRO A 102 -5.17 -26.97 -19.68
N SER A 103 -6.41 -27.18 -20.13
CA SER A 103 -7.08 -28.47 -20.02
C SER A 103 -6.21 -29.50 -20.75
N GLY A 104 -5.70 -30.48 -20.01
CA GLY A 104 -4.97 -31.61 -20.57
C GLY A 104 -5.84 -32.53 -21.42
#